data_AF-A0A2D5VEX4-F1
#
_entry.id   AF-A0A2D5VEX4-F1
#
_cell.length_a   1.000
_cell.length_b   1.000
_cell.length_c   1.000
_cell.angle_alpha   90.00
_cell.angle_beta   90.00
_cell.angle_gamma   90.00
#
_symmetry.space_group_name_H-M   'P 1'
#
loop_
_entity.id
_entity.type
_entity.pdbx_description
1 polymer ?
#
loop_
_entity_poly.entity_id
_entity_poly.type
_entity_poly.pdbx_seq_one_letter_code
_entity_poly.pdbx_strand_id
1 'polypeptide(L)'
;MSDDFALDSSELDGFTSKMLKVYGTDENFERLTRAKQLGEEKGGYTAVEIALAWLLHKPFPLVPVVGPRTQEELASCVQATSLSLTEQEIK
;
A
#
# COMPACT_ATOMS: atom_id res chain seq x y z
N MET A 1 -17.54 -10.51 -0.64
CA MET A 1 -17.75 -9.16 -0.06
C MET A 1 -17.60 -9.29 1.44
N SER A 2 -16.38 -9.11 1.95
CA SER A 2 -16.14 -8.93 3.39
C SER A 2 -16.58 -7.52 3.76
N ASP A 3 -17.39 -7.42 4.83
CA ASP A 3 -18.18 -6.23 5.21
C ASP A 3 -17.38 -4.95 5.54
N ASP A 4 -16.05 -5.00 5.51
CA ASP A 4 -15.16 -3.93 5.98
C ASP A 4 -15.04 -2.73 5.02
N PHE A 5 -15.54 -2.86 3.78
CA PHE A 5 -15.42 -1.83 2.73
C PHE A 5 -16.74 -1.40 2.10
N ALA A 6 -17.88 -1.77 2.70
CA ALA A 6 -19.21 -1.28 2.31
C ALA A 6 -19.41 0.18 2.74
N LEU A 7 -18.58 1.08 2.20
CA LEU A 7 -18.77 2.51 2.34
C LEU A 7 -19.90 2.93 1.40
N ASP A 8 -20.91 3.61 1.94
CA ASP A 8 -21.96 4.19 1.13
C ASP A 8 -21.33 5.18 0.15
N SER A 9 -21.45 4.86 -1.14
CA SER A 9 -20.93 5.67 -2.24
C SER A 9 -21.47 7.10 -2.25
N SER A 10 -22.56 7.38 -1.52
CA SER A 10 -23.16 8.70 -1.36
C SER A 10 -22.39 9.64 -0.41
N GLU A 11 -21.51 9.09 0.45
CA GLU A 11 -20.73 9.86 1.44
C GLU A 11 -19.27 10.10 1.03
N LEU A 12 -18.83 9.51 -0.09
CA LEU A 12 -17.44 9.62 -0.55
C LEU A 12 -17.24 10.83 -1.45
N ASP A 13 -16.12 11.55 -1.26
CA ASP A 13 -15.75 12.61 -2.18
C ASP A 13 -15.52 12.06 -3.60
N GLY A 14 -15.63 12.94 -4.60
CA GLY A 14 -15.57 12.54 -6.01
C GLY A 14 -14.25 11.86 -6.43
N PHE A 15 -13.14 12.17 -5.76
CA PHE A 15 -11.87 11.51 -6.01
C PHE A 15 -11.88 10.08 -5.44
N THR A 16 -12.30 9.90 -4.19
CA THR A 16 -12.37 8.59 -3.54
C THR A 16 -13.31 7.63 -4.27
N SER A 17 -14.50 8.09 -4.67
CA SER A 17 -15.45 7.29 -5.46
C SER A 17 -14.84 6.82 -6.79
N LYS A 18 -14.09 7.68 -7.48
CA LYS A 18 -13.39 7.32 -8.73
C LYS A 18 -12.27 6.29 -8.48
N MET A 19 -11.51 6.43 -7.40
CA MET A 19 -10.47 5.46 -7.06
C MET A 19 -11.05 4.08 -6.77
N LEU A 20 -12.14 3.98 -6.00
CA LEU A 20 -12.79 2.70 -5.73
C LEU A 20 -13.36 2.06 -7.00
N LYS A 21 -13.95 2.85 -7.90
CA LYS A 21 -14.45 2.32 -9.18
C LYS A 21 -13.35 1.70 -10.05
N VAL A 22 -12.13 2.24 -10.00
CA VAL A 22 -11.00 1.79 -10.84
C VAL A 22 -10.19 0.69 -10.16
N TYR A 23 -9.95 0.81 -8.85
CA TYR A 23 -9.00 -0.04 -8.11
C TYR A 23 -9.66 -0.92 -7.06
N GLY A 24 -10.92 -0.70 -6.70
CA GLY A 24 -11.66 -1.46 -5.67
C GLY A 24 -12.12 -2.83 -6.15
N THR A 25 -11.19 -3.64 -6.64
CA THR A 25 -11.45 -5.06 -6.97
C THR A 25 -11.11 -5.95 -5.79
N ASP A 26 -11.78 -7.10 -5.67
CA ASP A 26 -11.52 -8.08 -4.60
C ASP A 26 -10.03 -8.45 -4.52
N GLU A 27 -9.37 -8.66 -5.67
CA GLU A 27 -7.94 -8.97 -5.74
C GLU A 27 -7.06 -7.85 -5.16
N ASN A 28 -7.40 -6.58 -5.39
CA ASN A 28 -6.64 -5.47 -4.82
C ASN A 28 -6.86 -5.33 -3.32
N PHE A 29 -8.06 -5.65 -2.82
CA PHE A 29 -8.31 -5.73 -1.38
C PHE A 29 -7.52 -6.86 -0.73
N GLU A 30 -7.41 -8.02 -1.36
CA GLU A 30 -6.55 -9.11 -0.87
C GLU A 30 -5.07 -8.71 -0.82
N ARG A 31 -4.58 -7.98 -1.84
CA ARG A 31 -3.22 -7.40 -1.83
C ARG A 31 -3.04 -6.42 -0.68
N LEU A 32 -4.02 -5.55 -0.42
CA LEU A 32 -4.00 -4.62 0.70
C LEU A 32 -3.97 -5.35 2.05
N THR A 33 -4.79 -6.39 2.22
CA THR A 33 -4.82 -7.20 3.45
C THR A 33 -3.47 -7.86 3.70
N ARG A 34 -2.85 -8.48 2.68
CA ARG A 34 -1.51 -9.07 2.81
C ARG A 34 -0.46 -8.03 3.18
N ALA A 35 -0.51 -6.85 2.58
CA ALA A 35 0.43 -5.78 2.90
C ALA A 35 0.27 -5.27 4.34
N LYS A 36 -0.96 -5.16 4.85
CA LYS A 36 -1.21 -4.79 6.25
C LYS A 36 -0.64 -5.84 7.22
N GLN A 37 -0.94 -7.12 6.98
CA GLN A 37 -0.46 -8.21 7.82
C GLN A 37 1.07 -8.26 7.85
N LEU A 38 1.72 -8.19 6.68
CA LEU A 38 3.18 -8.17 6.62
C LEU A 38 3.77 -6.95 7.34
N GLY A 39 3.09 -5.80 7.27
CA GLY A 39 3.47 -4.59 8.00
C GLY A 39 3.51 -4.79 9.51
N GLU A 40 2.47 -5.43 10.07
CA GLU A 40 2.42 -5.81 11.49
C GLU A 40 3.55 -6.78 11.85
N GLU A 41 3.75 -7.84 11.06
CA GLU A 41 4.80 -8.84 11.26
C GLU A 41 6.22 -8.24 11.22
N LYS A 42 6.42 -7.18 10.42
CA LYS A 42 7.70 -6.48 10.28
C LYS A 42 7.96 -5.41 11.35
N GLY A 43 7.10 -5.29 12.35
CA GLY A 43 7.29 -4.35 13.46
C GLY A 43 6.44 -3.08 13.37
N GLY A 44 5.31 -3.14 12.68
CA GLY A 44 4.32 -2.06 12.64
C GLY A 44 4.46 -1.10 11.47
N TYR A 45 4.95 -1.58 10.32
CA TYR A 45 4.98 -0.81 9.08
C TYR A 45 3.56 -0.69 8.49
N THR A 46 3.31 0.42 7.81
CA THR A 46 2.05 0.64 7.09
C THR A 46 2.02 -0.15 5.78
N ALA A 47 0.81 -0.43 5.26
CA ALA A 47 0.67 -1.08 3.94
C ALA A 47 1.32 -0.28 2.80
N VAL A 48 1.38 1.05 2.90
CA VAL A 48 2.04 1.92 1.91
C VAL A 48 3.55 1.74 1.96
N GLU A 49 4.14 1.68 3.16
CA GLU A 49 5.57 1.40 3.34
C GLU A 49 5.95 0.01 2.83
N ILE A 50 5.13 -1.01 3.13
CA ILE A 50 5.32 -2.36 2.59
C ILE A 50 5.28 -2.35 1.06
N ALA A 51 4.30 -1.67 0.46
CA ALA A 51 4.15 -1.61 -0.99
C ALA A 51 5.35 -0.91 -1.66
N LEU A 52 5.84 0.19 -1.08
CA LEU A 52 7.02 0.89 -1.59
C LEU A 52 8.29 0.04 -1.43
N ALA A 53 8.49 -0.60 -0.27
CA ALA A 53 9.60 -1.51 -0.05
C ALA A 53 9.58 -2.69 -1.05
N TRP A 54 8.40 -3.26 -1.32
CA TRP A 54 8.22 -4.34 -2.30
C TRP A 54 8.68 -3.93 -3.71
N LEU A 55 8.43 -2.68 -4.11
CA LEU A 55 8.92 -2.14 -5.39
C LEU A 55 10.45 -2.02 -5.40
N LEU A 56 11.04 -1.54 -4.29
CA LEU A 56 12.48 -1.36 -4.16
C LEU A 56 13.27 -2.69 -4.18
N HIS A 57 12.62 -3.81 -3.86
CA HIS A 57 13.24 -5.16 -3.88
C HIS A 57 13.09 -5.88 -5.22
N LYS A 58 12.58 -5.23 -6.27
CA LYS A 58 12.43 -5.88 -7.57
C LYS A 58 13.78 -6.17 -8.23
N PRO A 59 13.92 -7.33 -8.90
CA PRO A 59 15.20 -7.76 -9.48
C PRO A 59 15.56 -7.04 -10.79
N PHE A 60 14.83 -5.99 -11.14
CA PHE A 60 15.02 -5.21 -12.36
C PHE A 60 15.11 -3.71 -12.01
N PRO A 61 15.78 -2.88 -12.81
CA PRO A 61 15.99 -1.48 -12.50
C PRO A 61 14.66 -0.73 -12.48
N LEU A 62 14.13 -0.53 -11.28
CA LEU A 62 12.89 0.16 -11.00
C LEU A 62 13.20 1.33 -10.06
N VAL A 63 12.70 2.52 -10.41
CA VAL A 63 12.82 3.73 -9.58
C VAL A 63 11.39 4.20 -9.25
N PRO A 64 10.88 3.94 -8.03
CA PRO A 64 9.56 4.42 -7.65
C PRO A 64 9.54 5.94 -7.58
N VAL A 65 8.51 6.55 -8.16
CA VAL A 65 8.26 8.00 -8.02
C VAL A 65 7.20 8.19 -6.95
N VAL A 66 7.54 8.93 -5.90
CA VAL A 66 6.63 9.26 -4.80
C VAL A 66 6.23 10.73 -4.86
N GLY A 67 4.98 11.03 -4.49
CA GLY A 67 4.43 12.39 -4.48
C GLY A 67 3.80 12.76 -3.13
N PRO A 68 4.57 12.76 -2.03
CA PRO A 68 4.05 13.13 -0.72
C PRO A 68 3.63 14.61 -0.70
N ARG A 69 2.52 14.90 -0.03
CA ARG A 69 1.99 16.25 0.20
C ARG A 69 2.35 16.80 1.57
N THR A 70 2.80 15.94 2.49
CA THR A 70 3.22 16.33 3.84
C THR A 70 4.62 15.80 4.18
N GLN A 71 5.21 16.32 5.26
CA GLN A 71 6.51 15.86 5.73
C GLN A 71 6.42 14.46 6.31
N GLU A 72 5.30 14.11 6.94
CA GLU A 72 5.03 12.80 7.51
C GLU A 72 4.93 11.74 6.42
N GLU A 73 4.26 12.04 5.30
CA GLU A 73 4.19 11.16 4.14
C GLU A 73 5.58 10.95 3.51
N LEU A 74 6.40 12.01 3.43
CA LEU A 74 7.77 11.89 2.95
C LEU A 74 8.63 11.05 3.89
N ALA A 75 8.51 11.27 5.20
CA ALA A 75 9.21 10.48 6.22
C ALA A 75 8.82 9.00 6.13
N SER A 76 7.53 8.70 5.92
CA SER A 76 7.05 7.33 5.68
C SER A 76 7.68 6.71 4.42
N CYS A 77 7.79 7.46 3.33
CA CYS A 77 8.52 6.98 2.14
C CYS A 77 9.98 6.64 2.45
N VAL A 78 10.65 7.42 3.30
CA VAL A 78 12.03 7.14 3.74
C VAL A 78 12.07 5.90 4.64
N GLN A 79 11.12 5.71 5.55
CA GLN A 79 11.04 4.52 6.40
C GLN A 79 10.94 3.23 5.57
N ALA A 80 10.16 3.24 4.49
CA ALA A 80 10.04 2.11 3.57
C ALA A 80 11.39 1.65 2.98
N THR A 81 12.35 2.57 2.81
CA THR A 81 13.69 2.24 2.27
C THR A 81 14.58 1.47 3.25
N SER A 82 14.25 1.49 4.55
CA SER A 82 14.98 0.77 5.59
C SER A 82 14.46 -0.65 5.80
N LEU A 83 13.34 -0.99 5.17
CA LEU A 83 12.69 -2.29 5.33
C LEU A 83 13.39 -3.36 4.49
N SER A 84 13.73 -4.49 5.10
CA SER A 84 14.24 -5.67 4.39
C SER A 84 13.15 -6.70 4.18
N LEU A 85 12.90 -7.04 2.91
CA LEU A 85 11.97 -8.10 2.52
C LEU A 85 12.73 -9.31 1.95
N THR A 86 12.29 -10.50 2.31
CA THR A 86 12.80 -11.77 1.79
C THR A 86 12.25 -12.04 0.39
N GLU A 87 12.90 -12.94 -0.36
CA GLU A 87 12.43 -13.36 -1.68
C GLU A 87 11.01 -13.94 -1.67
N GLN A 88 10.59 -14.56 -0.57
CA GLN A 88 9.24 -15.10 -0.43
C GLN A 88 8.20 -13.99 -0.23
N GLU A 89 8.55 -12.94 0.51
CA GLU A 89 7.67 -11.80 0.79
C GLU A 89 7.47 -10.88 -0.42
N ILE A 90 8.34 -10.96 -1.43
CA ILE A 90 8.26 -10.14 -2.65
C ILE A 90 7.62 -10.86 -3.85
N LYS A 91 7.20 -12.12 -3.70
CA LYS A 91 6.49 -12.91 -4.72
C LYS A 91 4.99 -12.64 -4.71
#